data_AF-A0A6H1WTN7-F1
#
_entry.id   AF-A0A6H1WTN7-F1
#
_cell.length_a   1.000
_cell.length_b   1.000
_cell.length_c   1.000
_cell.angle_alpha   90.00
_cell.angle_beta   90.00
_cell.angle_gamma   90.00
#
_symmetry.space_group_name_H-M   'P 1'
#
loop_
_entity.id
_entity.type
_entity.pdbx_description
1 polymer ?
#
loop_
_entity_poly.entity_id
_entity_poly.type
_entity_poly.pdbx_seq_one_letter_code
_entity_poly.pdbx_strand_id
1 'polypeptide(L)'
;MERRTFLKAVAGILVGGPLVAREARGEETYLRLKDPAHPSLLEKKHVPAVEAPSKVKAGEWFEVRVRVGYLVEHPSTPEHWITRIELLCNGKQVAEVRFPRGGNLSPVAVFRVRLNRSAVLEAVENCNLHGTWISEPVKVEVS
;
A
#
# COMPACT_ATOMS: atom_id res chain seq x y z
N MET A 1 29.19 -51.31 -37.54
CA MET A 1 28.28 -50.30 -38.09
C MET A 1 28.27 -49.13 -37.12
N GLU A 2 29.05 -48.08 -37.45
CA GLU A 2 28.94 -46.65 -37.07
C GLU A 2 28.42 -46.28 -35.66
N ARG A 3 29.30 -45.79 -34.77
CA ARG A 3 29.61 -44.35 -34.51
C ARG A 3 28.43 -43.51 -34.00
N ARG A 4 28.49 -43.09 -32.71
CA ARG A 4 28.67 -41.67 -32.29
C ARG A 4 28.55 -41.48 -30.77
N THR A 5 29.66 -41.05 -30.21
CA THR A 5 29.93 -40.38 -28.93
C THR A 5 28.96 -39.23 -28.66
N PHE A 6 28.55 -39.01 -27.40
CA PHE A 6 28.67 -37.71 -26.71
C PHE A 6 28.40 -37.87 -25.19
N LEU A 7 29.47 -37.80 -24.41
CA LEU A 7 29.46 -37.39 -23.01
C LEU A 7 28.95 -35.94 -22.92
N LYS A 8 28.08 -35.65 -21.94
CA LYS A 8 28.24 -34.48 -21.05
C LYS A 8 27.72 -34.80 -19.66
N ALA A 9 28.64 -34.92 -18.72
CA ALA A 9 28.40 -34.86 -17.28
C ALA A 9 28.20 -33.42 -16.85
N VAL A 10 27.30 -33.15 -15.90
CA VAL A 10 27.39 -32.09 -14.87
C VAL A 10 26.51 -32.57 -13.70
N ALA A 11 27.10 -33.18 -12.68
CA ALA A 11 27.45 -32.56 -11.40
C ALA A 11 26.24 -31.95 -10.70
N GLY A 12 25.68 -32.72 -9.77
CA GLY A 12 24.76 -32.21 -8.76
C GLY A 12 25.50 -31.40 -7.70
N ILE A 13 24.79 -30.42 -7.15
CA ILE A 13 24.71 -29.97 -5.75
C ILE A 13 24.01 -28.61 -5.82
N LEU A 14 22.88 -28.45 -5.12
CA LEU A 14 22.46 -27.26 -4.39
C LEU A 14 21.11 -27.54 -3.71
N VAL A 15 21.16 -28.04 -2.47
CA VAL A 15 20.07 -27.96 -1.48
C VAL A 15 20.72 -27.25 -0.29
N GLY A 16 20.23 -26.17 0.31
CA GLY A 16 19.03 -25.37 0.14
C GLY A 16 19.08 -24.40 1.32
N GLY A 17 19.53 -23.17 1.11
CA GLY A 17 19.34 -22.09 2.10
C GLY A 17 17.92 -21.55 1.98
N PRO A 18 17.31 -20.98 3.04
CA PRO A 18 15.96 -20.47 2.93
C PRO A 18 15.96 -19.36 1.89
N LEU A 19 15.28 -19.61 0.76
CA LEU A 19 14.81 -18.53 -0.09
C LEU A 19 13.89 -17.69 0.78
N VAL A 20 14.39 -16.56 1.27
CA VAL A 20 13.51 -15.43 1.53
C VAL A 20 13.05 -15.02 0.14
N ALA A 21 11.94 -15.61 -0.29
CA ALA A 21 11.20 -15.16 -1.45
C ALA A 21 10.85 -13.71 -1.18
N ARG A 22 11.64 -12.80 -1.74
CA ARG A 22 11.24 -11.42 -1.89
C ARG A 22 10.15 -11.47 -2.94
N GLU A 23 8.90 -11.56 -2.51
CA GLU A 23 7.75 -11.38 -3.39
C GLU A 23 7.89 -9.98 -3.99
N ALA A 24 8.39 -9.95 -5.22
CA ALA A 24 8.22 -8.82 -6.10
C ALA A 24 6.72 -8.73 -6.35
N ARG A 25 6.01 -7.92 -5.56
CA ARG A 25 4.67 -7.49 -5.95
C ARG A 25 4.82 -6.82 -7.30
N GLY A 26 4.18 -7.41 -8.32
CA GLY A 26 4.11 -6.84 -9.66
C GLY A 26 3.59 -5.41 -9.60
N GLU A 27 3.75 -4.64 -10.68
CA GLU A 27 3.13 -3.32 -10.82
C GLU A 27 1.60 -3.43 -10.64
N GLU A 28 1.13 -3.35 -9.39
CA GLU A 28 -0.27 -3.21 -9.08
C GLU A 28 -0.69 -1.80 -9.54
N THR A 29 -1.43 -1.74 -10.65
CA THR A 29 -1.98 -0.48 -11.14
C THR A 29 -3.11 -0.04 -10.21
N TYR A 30 -2.82 0.85 -9.28
CA TYR A 30 -3.82 1.43 -8.38
C TYR A 30 -4.80 2.35 -9.11
N LEU A 31 -6.07 2.32 -8.68
CA LEU A 31 -7.06 3.32 -9.06
C LEU A 31 -6.73 4.66 -8.39
N ARG A 32 -6.92 5.76 -9.12
CA ARG A 32 -6.54 7.11 -8.71
C ARG A 32 -7.68 8.09 -8.93
N LEU A 33 -7.64 9.19 -8.19
CA LEU A 33 -8.43 10.38 -8.46
C LEU A 33 -8.04 10.96 -9.83
N LYS A 34 -9.01 11.11 -10.74
CA LYS A 34 -8.75 11.60 -12.10
C LYS A 34 -8.93 13.10 -12.25
N ASP A 35 -10.00 13.65 -11.67
CA ASP A 35 -10.31 15.08 -11.68
C ASP A 35 -10.59 15.55 -10.24
N PRO A 36 -9.61 16.19 -9.57
CA PRO A 36 -9.81 16.72 -8.22
C PRO A 36 -10.90 17.79 -8.08
N ALA A 37 -11.22 18.52 -9.16
CA ALA A 37 -12.28 19.52 -9.13
C ALA A 37 -13.67 18.88 -9.21
N HIS A 38 -13.79 17.73 -9.90
CA HIS A 38 -15.06 17.03 -10.11
C HIS A 38 -14.96 15.52 -9.88
N PRO A 39 -14.64 15.06 -8.65
CA PRO A 39 -14.52 13.64 -8.38
C PRO A 39 -15.87 12.93 -8.52
N SER A 40 -15.85 11.75 -9.13
CA SER A 40 -17.00 10.84 -9.17
C SER A 40 -17.39 10.38 -7.77
N LEU A 41 -18.62 9.87 -7.63
CA LEU A 41 -19.07 9.31 -6.35
C LEU A 41 -18.20 8.12 -5.90
N LEU A 42 -17.69 7.34 -6.85
CA LEU A 42 -16.81 6.22 -6.55
C LEU A 42 -15.49 6.73 -5.98
N GLU A 43 -14.85 7.72 -6.62
CA GLU A 43 -13.61 8.34 -6.14
C GLU A 43 -13.79 8.98 -4.76
N LYS A 44 -14.88 9.73 -4.53
CA LYS A 44 -15.18 10.35 -3.22
C LYS A 44 -15.24 9.36 -2.06
N LYS A 45 -15.65 8.12 -2.34
CA LYS A 45 -15.77 7.05 -1.35
C LYS A 45 -14.49 6.26 -1.14
N HIS A 46 -13.66 6.10 -2.17
CA HIS A 46 -12.58 5.11 -2.15
C HIS A 46 -11.18 5.71 -2.13
N VAL A 47 -10.95 6.89 -2.73
CA VAL A 47 -9.62 7.51 -2.69
C VAL A 47 -9.26 7.82 -1.23
N PRO A 48 -8.20 7.18 -0.68
CA PRO A 48 -7.82 7.44 0.70
C PRO A 48 -7.26 8.85 0.84
N ALA A 49 -7.54 9.50 1.96
CA ALA A 49 -6.93 10.77 2.35
C ALA A 49 -5.82 10.53 3.36
N VAL A 50 -4.65 11.14 3.13
CA VAL A 50 -3.52 11.13 4.08
C VAL A 50 -3.45 12.50 4.76
N GLU A 51 -3.54 12.50 6.08
CA GLU A 51 -3.37 13.67 6.93
C GLU A 51 -2.05 13.56 7.69
N ALA A 52 -1.14 14.49 7.41
CA ALA A 52 0.16 14.60 8.07
C ALA A 52 0.56 16.08 8.19
N PRO A 53 1.41 16.45 9.16
CA PRO A 53 2.03 17.77 9.19
C PRO A 53 2.84 18.03 7.92
N SER A 54 2.81 19.26 7.39
CA SER A 54 3.62 19.63 6.23
C SER A 54 5.13 19.65 6.54
N LYS A 55 5.48 19.84 7.81
CA LYS A 55 6.86 19.90 8.30
C LYS A 55 7.00 19.25 9.67
N VAL A 56 8.08 18.49 9.87
CA VAL A 56 8.42 17.79 11.10
C VAL A 56 9.92 17.92 11.41
N LYS A 57 10.32 17.63 12.64
CA LYS A 57 11.74 17.58 13.03
C LYS A 57 12.35 16.22 12.73
N ALA A 58 13.62 16.22 12.33
CA ALA A 58 14.35 14.98 12.11
C ALA A 58 14.36 14.10 13.37
N GLY A 59 13.97 12.84 13.24
CA GLY A 59 14.02 11.86 14.32
C GLY A 59 12.91 11.96 15.36
N GLU A 60 11.96 12.90 15.23
CA GLU A 60 10.80 12.99 16.12
C GLU A 60 9.60 12.17 15.57
N TRP A 61 8.79 11.65 16.50
CA TRP A 61 7.55 10.93 16.16
C TRP A 61 6.42 11.92 15.87
N PHE A 62 5.65 11.67 14.82
CA PHE A 62 4.44 12.40 14.49
C PHE A 62 3.32 11.46 14.05
N GLU A 63 2.07 11.95 14.08
CA GLU A 63 0.90 11.20 13.65
C GLU A 63 0.67 11.34 12.15
N VAL A 64 0.39 10.23 11.48
CA VAL A 64 -0.15 10.17 10.12
C VAL A 64 -1.49 9.44 10.19
N ARG A 65 -2.57 10.13 9.81
CA ARG A 65 -3.91 9.56 9.78
C ARG A 65 -4.32 9.29 8.33
N VAL A 66 -4.85 8.10 8.09
CA VAL A 66 -5.40 7.71 6.79
C VAL A 66 -6.90 7.45 6.95
N ARG A 67 -7.72 8.05 6.07
CA ARG A 67 -9.18 7.88 6.06
C ARG A 67 -9.67 7.49 4.68
N VAL A 68 -10.47 6.43 4.59
CA VAL A 68 -11.24 6.08 3.38
C VAL A 68 -12.69 6.53 3.55
N GLY A 69 -13.33 7.03 2.49
CA GLY A 69 -14.66 7.63 2.58
C GLY A 69 -14.69 9.00 3.26
N TYR A 70 -13.58 9.74 3.23
CA TYR A 70 -13.47 11.07 3.85
C TYR A 70 -14.39 12.13 3.23
N LEU A 71 -14.56 12.11 1.89
CA LEU A 71 -15.44 13.07 1.21
C LEU A 71 -16.91 12.63 1.26
N VAL A 72 -17.14 11.33 1.09
CA VAL A 72 -18.45 10.68 1.22
C VAL A 72 -18.22 9.34 1.89
N GLU A 73 -18.98 9.05 2.94
CA GLU A 73 -18.81 7.85 3.74
C GLU A 73 -18.86 6.58 2.86
N HIS A 74 -17.83 5.75 3.01
CA HIS A 74 -17.79 4.41 2.43
C HIS A 74 -18.55 3.46 3.35
N PRO A 75 -19.39 2.55 2.82
CA PRO A 75 -20.07 1.56 3.65
C PRO A 75 -19.09 0.69 4.46
N SER A 76 -19.48 0.31 5.66
CA SER A 76 -18.82 -0.76 6.40
C SER A 76 -19.89 -1.74 6.85
N THR A 77 -20.32 -2.60 5.93
CA THR A 77 -21.25 -3.70 6.18
C THR A 77 -20.53 -5.04 6.00
N PRO A 78 -21.07 -6.17 6.49
CA PRO A 78 -20.48 -7.48 6.25
C PRO A 78 -20.31 -7.85 4.76
N GLU A 79 -21.03 -7.20 3.85
CA GLU A 79 -21.00 -7.43 2.41
C GLU A 79 -20.10 -6.44 1.67
N HIS A 80 -19.86 -5.24 2.23
CA HIS A 80 -19.13 -4.17 1.57
C HIS A 80 -18.32 -3.34 2.58
N TRP A 81 -17.00 -3.51 2.56
CA TRP A 81 -16.09 -2.82 3.45
C TRP A 81 -14.67 -2.70 2.86
N ILE A 82 -13.88 -1.81 3.46
CA ILE A 82 -12.45 -1.70 3.16
C ILE A 82 -11.71 -2.78 3.93
N THR A 83 -10.96 -3.62 3.22
CA THR A 83 -10.26 -4.79 3.75
C THR A 83 -8.88 -4.48 4.30
N ARG A 84 -8.21 -3.43 3.80
CA ARG A 84 -6.89 -3.01 4.27
C ARG A 84 -6.62 -1.54 4.00
N ILE A 85 -5.71 -0.97 4.79
CA ILE A 85 -5.03 0.31 4.54
C ILE A 85 -3.53 0.09 4.71
N GLU A 86 -2.76 0.49 3.72
CA GLU A 86 -1.30 0.47 3.71
C GLU A 86 -0.76 1.91 3.72
N LEU A 87 0.30 2.14 4.49
CA LEU A 87 1.05 3.39 4.42
C LEU A 87 2.29 3.17 3.56
N LEU A 88 2.47 4.03 2.55
CA LEU A 88 3.67 4.08 1.72
C LEU A 88 4.53 5.28 2.13
N CYS A 89 5.84 5.07 2.15
CA CYS A 89 6.85 6.12 2.29
C CYS A 89 7.82 6.03 1.10
N ASN A 90 7.87 7.07 0.27
CA ASN A 90 8.63 7.12 -0.98
C ASN A 90 8.34 5.90 -1.88
N GLY A 91 7.05 5.60 -2.08
CA GLY A 91 6.58 4.48 -2.90
C GLY A 91 6.78 3.08 -2.31
N LYS A 92 7.32 2.97 -1.09
CA LYS A 92 7.52 1.68 -0.41
C LYS A 92 6.56 1.50 0.74
N GLN A 93 5.90 0.35 0.82
CA GLN A 93 5.05 0.02 1.96
C GLN A 93 5.88 -0.06 3.24
N VAL A 94 5.43 0.65 4.28
CA VAL A 94 6.05 0.67 5.61
C VAL A 94 5.13 0.19 6.72
N ALA A 95 3.81 0.14 6.49
CA ALA A 95 2.84 -0.38 7.44
C ALA A 95 1.57 -0.89 6.74
N GLU A 96 0.79 -1.70 7.46
CA GLU A 96 -0.53 -2.18 7.04
C GLU A 96 -1.46 -2.34 8.24
N VAL A 97 -2.72 -1.99 8.05
CA VAL A 97 -3.83 -2.34 8.93
C VAL A 97 -4.83 -3.14 8.13
N ARG A 98 -5.25 -4.29 8.66
CA ARG A 98 -6.26 -5.16 8.04
C ARG A 98 -7.58 -5.08 8.78
N PHE A 99 -8.66 -5.06 8.01
CA PHE A 99 -10.03 -5.13 8.48
C PHE A 99 -10.62 -6.46 7.97
N PRO A 100 -10.49 -7.55 8.74
CA PRO A 100 -10.85 -8.89 8.26
C PRO A 100 -12.36 -9.09 8.06
N ARG A 101 -13.20 -8.21 8.63
CA ARG A 101 -14.66 -8.25 8.55
C ARG A 101 -15.21 -6.84 8.49
N GLY A 102 -16.23 -6.63 7.64
CA GLY A 102 -17.02 -5.40 7.63
C GLY A 102 -18.10 -5.39 8.70
N GLY A 103 -18.70 -4.22 8.96
CA GLY A 103 -19.80 -4.06 9.93
C GLY A 103 -19.37 -3.50 11.29
N ASN A 104 -18.09 -3.62 11.65
CA ASN A 104 -17.63 -3.34 13.02
C ASN A 104 -16.72 -2.13 13.13
N LEU A 105 -16.07 -1.74 12.03
CA LEU A 105 -14.99 -0.76 12.03
C LEU A 105 -15.15 0.22 10.87
N SER A 106 -14.89 1.50 11.14
CA SER A 106 -14.70 2.51 10.09
C SER A 106 -13.28 2.38 9.51
N PRO A 107 -13.08 2.59 8.19
CA PRO A 107 -11.78 2.40 7.54
C PRO A 107 -10.84 3.59 7.79
N VAL A 108 -10.40 3.71 9.04
CA VAL A 108 -9.46 4.73 9.51
C VAL A 108 -8.27 4.04 10.16
N ALA A 109 -7.06 4.46 9.78
CA ALA A 109 -5.82 4.01 10.39
C ALA A 109 -4.99 5.21 10.86
N VAL A 110 -4.36 5.07 12.02
CA VAL A 110 -3.47 6.10 12.59
C VAL A 110 -2.11 5.47 12.86
N PHE A 111 -1.08 6.05 12.28
CA PHE A 111 0.30 5.59 12.38
C PHE A 111 1.13 6.63 13.13
N ARG A 112 2.04 6.17 14.01
CA ARG A 112 3.13 7.01 14.49
C ARG A 112 4.35 6.77 13.63
N VAL A 113 4.79 7.82 12.94
CA VAL A 113 5.87 7.79 11.95
C VAL A 113 7.02 8.66 12.43
N ARG A 114 8.24 8.29 12.05
CA ARG A 114 9.46 9.08 12.28
C ARG A 114 10.25 9.17 10.98
N LEU A 115 10.66 10.37 10.61
CA LEU A 115 11.44 10.63 9.41
C LEU A 115 12.77 11.31 9.76
N ASN A 116 13.85 10.90 9.09
CA ASN A 116 15.17 11.54 9.19
C ASN A 116 15.47 12.46 7.99
N ARG A 117 14.68 12.35 6.92
CA ARG A 117 14.75 13.18 5.71
C ARG A 117 13.33 13.38 5.20
N SER A 118 13.11 14.46 4.45
CA SER A 118 11.84 14.73 3.78
C SER A 118 11.40 13.53 2.95
N ALA A 119 10.10 13.25 2.94
CA ALA A 119 9.54 12.09 2.26
C ALA A 119 8.19 12.43 1.64
N VAL A 120 7.76 11.60 0.70
CA VAL A 120 6.39 11.57 0.19
C VAL A 120 5.68 10.40 0.85
N LEU A 121 4.53 10.69 1.46
CA LEU A 121 3.62 9.71 2.03
C LEU A 121 2.42 9.54 1.10
N GLU A 122 2.04 8.29 0.87
CA GLU A 122 0.82 7.90 0.16
C GLU A 122 0.14 6.81 0.98
N ALA A 123 -1.14 6.59 0.74
CA ALA A 123 -1.85 5.44 1.30
C ALA A 123 -2.52 4.63 0.21
N VAL A 124 -2.48 3.32 0.35
CA VAL A 124 -3.22 2.37 -0.49
C VAL A 124 -4.33 1.76 0.35
N GLU A 125 -5.52 1.65 -0.22
CA GLU A 125 -6.63 0.92 0.39
C GLU A 125 -7.12 -0.17 -0.56
N ASN A 126 -7.82 -1.18 -0.03
CA ASN A 126 -8.57 -2.10 -0.87
C ASN A 126 -10.01 -2.31 -0.37
N CYS A 127 -10.96 -1.97 -1.21
CA CYS A 127 -12.36 -2.32 -1.06
C CYS A 127 -12.60 -3.76 -1.57
N ASN A 128 -13.38 -4.54 -0.84
CA ASN A 128 -13.70 -5.92 -1.25
C ASN A 128 -14.48 -5.99 -2.58
N LEU A 129 -15.15 -4.91 -2.99
CA LEU A 129 -15.96 -4.85 -4.22
C LEU A 129 -15.39 -3.94 -5.32
N HIS A 130 -14.67 -2.88 -4.94
CA HIS A 130 -14.29 -1.81 -5.88
C HIS A 130 -12.78 -1.72 -6.11
N GLY A 131 -12.02 -2.74 -5.72
CA GLY A 131 -10.59 -2.86 -6.00
C GLY A 131 -9.71 -2.00 -5.09
N THR A 132 -8.49 -1.76 -5.57
CA THR A 132 -7.42 -1.11 -4.80
C THR A 132 -7.20 0.33 -5.29
N TRP A 133 -7.21 1.28 -4.35
CA TRP A 133 -7.07 2.72 -4.63
C TRP A 133 -5.86 3.30 -3.90
N ILE A 134 -5.27 4.35 -4.47
CA ILE A 134 -4.16 5.08 -3.85
C ILE A 134 -4.51 6.57 -3.71
N SER A 135 -4.01 7.17 -2.63
CA SER A 135 -4.17 8.59 -2.34
C SER A 135 -3.38 9.46 -3.33
N GLU A 136 -3.69 10.75 -3.31
CA GLU A 136 -2.73 11.75 -3.76
C GLU A 136 -1.49 11.76 -2.83
N PRO A 137 -0.31 12.10 -3.35
CA PRO A 137 0.93 12.15 -2.57
C PRO A 137 0.95 13.35 -1.61
N VAL A 138 1.36 13.11 -0.36
CA VAL A 138 1.57 14.15 0.66
C VAL A 138 3.07 14.27 0.96
N LYS A 139 3.65 15.42 0.60
CA LYS A 139 5.04 15.73 0.95
C LYS A 139 5.13 16.19 2.41
N VAL A 140 6.01 15.55 3.18
CA VAL A 140 6.38 15.95 4.54
C VAL A 140 7.83 16.41 4.54
N GLU A 141 8.06 17.67 4.89
CA GLU A 141 9.40 18.24 4.99
C GLU A 141 10.04 17.96 6.34
N VAL A 142 11.32 17.60 6.35
CA VAL A 142 12.11 17.43 7.58
C VAL A 142 13.08 18.61 7.72
N SER A 143 13.06 19.24 8.89
CA SER A 143 14.04 20.27 9.31
C SER A 143 14.81 19.90 10.55
#